data_AF-A0A1G8IFB7-F1
#
_entry.id   AF-A0A1G8IFB7-F1
#
_cell.length_a   1.000
_cell.length_b   1.000
_cell.length_c   1.000
_cell.angle_alpha   90.00
_cell.angle_beta   90.00
_cell.angle_gamma   90.00
#
_symmetry.space_group_name_H-M   'P 1'
#
loop_
_entity.id
_entity.type
_entity.pdbx_description
1 polymer ?
#
loop_
_entity_poly.entity_id
_entity_poly.type
_entity_poly.pdbx_seq_one_letter_code
_entity_poly.pdbx_strand_id
1 'polypeptide(L)'
;MNTRNQPASPTCPRPDIFRAFVNTKPFVASRLSGLSCLRPELSGARTHRIWKIHAEGQVARHRTMLGLFIDQTLEPGTYDLVRNDRITVVYHRTPKQVVQVFHSRDFQCGSVTLLEFNSDTGRLRGTFEFAMSAIGFDVSGGEFDVVCPREEDGLVSPR
;
A
#
# COMPACT_ATOMS: atom_id res chain seq x y z
N MET A 1 32.23 -29.89 27.18
CA MET A 1 30.91 -29.31 26.84
C MET A 1 31.14 -27.87 26.45
N ASN A 2 31.22 -27.56 25.14
CA ASN A 2 31.42 -26.20 24.64
C ASN A 2 30.24 -25.85 23.74
N THR A 3 29.27 -25.13 24.27
CA THR A 3 28.20 -24.48 23.52
C THR A 3 28.80 -23.26 22.82
N ARG A 4 29.06 -23.37 21.50
CA ARG A 4 29.35 -22.21 20.66
C ARG A 4 28.06 -21.41 20.50
N ASN A 5 28.00 -20.25 21.15
CA ASN A 5 27.05 -19.20 20.79
C ASN A 5 27.38 -18.75 19.36
N GLN A 6 26.55 -19.17 18.42
CA GLN A 6 26.57 -18.67 17.05
C GLN A 6 25.88 -17.30 17.06
N PRO A 7 26.55 -16.20 16.68
CA PRO A 7 25.89 -14.92 16.57
C PRO A 7 24.81 -15.02 15.49
N ALA A 8 23.60 -14.56 15.80
CA ALA A 8 22.50 -14.45 14.86
C ALA A 8 23.02 -13.72 13.61
N SER A 9 22.89 -14.37 12.45
CA SER A 9 23.29 -13.78 11.17
C SER A 9 22.54 -12.46 10.98
N PRO A 10 23.19 -11.39 10.49
CA PRO A 10 22.47 -10.17 10.14
C PRO A 10 21.49 -10.52 9.02
N THR A 11 20.21 -10.62 9.36
CA THR A 11 19.14 -10.83 8.40
C THR A 11 19.18 -9.64 7.45
N CYS A 12 19.61 -9.88 6.20
CA CYS A 12 19.52 -8.89 5.14
C CYS A 12 18.07 -8.38 5.12
N PRO A 13 17.82 -7.06 5.18
CA PRO A 13 16.47 -6.54 5.23
C PRO A 13 15.74 -7.03 3.98
N ARG A 14 14.64 -7.76 4.19
CA ARG A 14 13.77 -8.24 3.11
C ARG A 14 13.40 -7.04 2.23
N PRO A 15 13.52 -7.12 0.89
CA PRO A 15 13.17 -6.01 0.02
C PRO A 15 11.67 -5.74 0.06
N ASP A 16 11.29 -4.48 -0.14
CA ASP A 16 9.88 -4.11 -0.29
C ASP A 16 9.30 -4.67 -1.59
N ILE A 17 8.05 -5.13 -1.53
CA ILE A 17 7.33 -5.72 -2.65
C ILE A 17 6.05 -4.93 -2.87
N PHE A 18 5.80 -4.59 -4.13
CA PHE A 18 4.51 -4.12 -4.59
C PHE A 18 4.28 -4.61 -6.02
N ARG A 19 3.24 -5.42 -6.21
CA ARG A 19 2.91 -6.00 -7.51
C ARG A 19 1.41 -6.07 -7.70
N ALA A 20 0.97 -5.97 -8.94
CA ALA A 20 -0.41 -6.15 -9.37
C ALA A 20 -0.45 -6.33 -10.89
N PHE A 21 -1.59 -6.78 -11.40
CA PHE A 21 -1.94 -6.73 -12.80
C PHE A 21 -3.07 -5.73 -12.99
N VAL A 22 -2.98 -4.90 -14.02
CA VAL A 22 -4.03 -3.95 -14.41
C VAL A 22 -4.50 -4.34 -15.81
N ASN A 23 -5.76 -4.73 -15.94
CA ASN A 23 -6.31 -5.31 -17.17
C ASN A 23 -5.39 -6.39 -17.74
N THR A 24 -5.01 -7.37 -16.90
CA THR A 24 -4.06 -8.47 -17.20
C THR A 24 -2.60 -8.08 -17.48
N LYS A 25 -2.26 -6.79 -17.50
CA LYS A 25 -0.90 -6.32 -17.78
C LYS A 25 -0.16 -6.03 -16.47
N PRO A 26 1.10 -6.46 -16.32
CA PRO A 26 1.82 -6.26 -15.07
C PRO A 26 2.05 -4.78 -14.79
N PHE A 27 1.84 -4.38 -13.55
CA PHE A 27 2.34 -3.12 -13.02
C PHE A 27 3.81 -3.29 -12.66
N VAL A 28 4.67 -2.53 -13.35
CA VAL A 28 6.11 -2.51 -13.08
C VAL A 28 6.41 -1.30 -12.20
N ALA A 29 6.58 -1.55 -10.90
CA ALA A 29 6.93 -0.52 -9.93
C ALA A 29 8.35 0.00 -10.19
N SER A 30 8.49 1.31 -10.32
CA SER A 30 9.79 2.00 -10.39
C SER A 30 10.16 2.71 -9.08
N ARG A 31 9.15 3.05 -8.27
CA ARG A 31 9.32 3.66 -6.96
C ARG A 31 8.24 3.13 -6.03
N LEU A 32 8.63 2.78 -4.82
CA LEU A 32 7.75 2.31 -3.78
C LEU A 32 8.13 3.00 -2.48
N SER A 33 7.13 3.48 -1.75
CA SER A 33 7.32 4.08 -0.43
C SER A 33 6.16 3.72 0.48
N GLY A 34 6.47 3.32 1.71
CA GLY A 34 5.54 3.24 2.83
C GLY A 34 5.77 4.40 3.80
N LEU A 35 4.73 4.80 4.52
CA LEU A 35 4.81 5.77 5.62
C LEU A 35 3.68 5.52 6.62
N SER A 36 3.98 5.65 7.90
CA SER A 36 3.00 5.70 9.00
C SER A 36 2.87 7.15 9.46
N CYS A 37 1.75 7.80 9.15
CA CYS A 37 1.54 9.23 9.42
C CYS A 37 0.11 9.53 9.89
N LEU A 38 -0.12 10.74 10.42
CA LEU A 38 -1.46 11.22 10.74
C LEU A 38 -2.18 11.66 9.46
N ARG A 39 -3.49 11.47 9.41
CA ARG A 39 -4.36 11.99 8.33
C ARG A 39 -5.22 13.15 8.84
N PRO A 40 -4.77 14.41 8.70
CA PRO A 40 -5.46 15.55 9.30
C PRO A 40 -6.75 15.98 8.57
N GLU A 41 -6.99 15.53 7.33
CA GLU A 41 -8.11 15.99 6.50
C GLU A 41 -9.43 15.22 6.72
N LEU A 42 -9.42 14.11 7.47
CA LEU A 42 -10.64 13.43 7.88
C LEU A 42 -11.26 14.20 9.05
N SER A 43 -12.29 15.00 8.75
CA SER A 43 -12.96 15.88 9.72
C SER A 43 -13.77 15.08 10.75
N GLY A 44 -13.52 15.32 12.05
CA GLY A 44 -14.26 14.76 13.17
C GLY A 44 -13.40 13.90 14.10
N ALA A 45 -13.19 14.40 15.33
CA ALA A 45 -12.56 13.75 16.50
C ALA A 45 -11.56 12.59 16.22
N ARG A 46 -10.26 12.95 16.19
CA ARG A 46 -9.02 12.13 16.12
C ARG A 46 -8.53 11.94 14.67
N THR A 47 -7.46 12.59 14.20
CA THR A 47 -6.04 12.20 14.35
C THR A 47 -5.77 10.69 14.19
N HIS A 48 -6.44 10.02 13.26
CA HIS A 48 -6.15 8.61 13.00
C HIS A 48 -4.82 8.48 12.26
N ARG A 49 -3.97 7.59 12.75
CA ARG A 49 -2.76 7.19 12.03
C ARG A 49 -3.17 6.27 10.89
N ILE A 50 -2.53 6.46 9.76
CA ILE A 50 -2.71 5.61 8.59
C ILE A 50 -1.37 5.03 8.16
N TRP A 51 -1.40 3.85 7.55
CA TRP A 51 -0.35 3.45 6.64
C TRP A 51 -0.66 4.00 5.25
N LYS A 52 0.31 4.71 4.68
CA LYS A 52 0.30 5.22 3.32
C LYS A 52 1.31 4.44 2.50
N ILE A 53 0.82 3.62 1.58
CA ILE A 53 1.63 2.92 0.59
C ILE A 53 1.46 3.64 -0.74
N HIS A 54 2.56 4.02 -1.37
CA HIS A 54 2.56 4.71 -2.65
C HIS A 54 3.51 4.00 -3.61
N ALA A 55 2.95 3.47 -4.70
CA ALA A 55 3.69 2.78 -5.74
C ALA A 55 3.55 3.55 -7.05
N GLU A 56 4.68 4.04 -7.58
CA GLU A 56 4.76 4.68 -8.89
C GLU A 56 5.45 3.74 -9.87
N GLY A 57 4.92 3.63 -11.07
CA GLY A 57 5.42 2.69 -12.05
C GLY A 57 4.75 2.85 -13.40
N GLN A 58 4.68 1.76 -14.15
CA GLN A 58 4.06 1.75 -15.47
C GLN A 58 3.21 0.50 -15.70
N VAL A 59 2.15 0.69 -16.50
CA VAL A 59 1.35 -0.38 -17.10
C VAL A 59 1.33 -0.11 -18.60
N ALA A 60 1.80 -1.06 -19.41
CA ALA A 60 1.72 -0.97 -20.88
C ALA A 60 2.21 0.38 -21.47
N ARG A 61 3.32 0.93 -20.94
CA ARG A 61 3.94 2.23 -21.30
C ARG A 61 3.24 3.49 -20.77
N HIS A 62 2.23 3.35 -19.92
CA HIS A 62 1.58 4.47 -19.25
C HIS A 62 2.09 4.61 -17.83
N ARG A 63 2.53 5.82 -17.45
CA ARG A 63 2.82 6.13 -16.06
C ARG A 63 1.56 5.91 -15.23
N THR A 64 1.72 5.13 -14.18
CA THR A 64 0.64 4.69 -13.30
C THR A 64 1.11 4.84 -11.87
N MET A 65 0.22 5.28 -10.99
CA MET A 65 0.42 5.34 -9.56
C MET A 65 -0.73 4.61 -8.87
N LEU A 66 -0.38 3.83 -7.85
CA LEU A 66 -1.29 3.17 -6.94
C LEU A 66 -1.00 3.66 -5.52
N GLY A 67 -2.01 4.22 -4.86
CA GLY A 67 -1.96 4.64 -3.48
C GLY A 67 -2.92 3.81 -2.63
N LEU A 68 -2.44 3.25 -1.52
CA LEU A 68 -3.28 2.64 -0.49
C LEU A 68 -3.12 3.44 0.80
N PHE A 69 -4.25 3.80 1.41
CA PHE A 69 -4.33 4.53 2.66
C PHE A 69 -5.20 3.70 3.61
N ILE A 70 -4.59 3.16 4.65
CA ILE A 70 -5.19 2.14 5.52
C ILE A 70 -5.14 2.64 6.96
N ASP A 71 -6.28 2.73 7.62
CA ASP A 71 -6.35 3.09 9.05
C ASP A 71 -5.63 2.04 9.92
N GLN A 72 -4.79 2.51 10.85
CA GLN A 72 -3.97 1.64 11.70
C GLN A 72 -4.75 0.89 12.78
N THR A 73 -6.01 1.25 13.00
CA THR A 73 -6.90 0.54 13.93
C THR A 73 -7.52 -0.73 13.32
N LEU A 74 -7.27 -0.99 12.04
CA LEU A 74 -7.73 -2.21 11.38
C LEU A 74 -6.86 -3.40 11.77
N GLU A 75 -7.51 -4.43 12.31
CA GLU A 75 -6.89 -5.72 12.56
C GLU A 75 -6.62 -6.48 11.24
N PRO A 76 -5.76 -7.52 11.25
CA PRO A 76 -5.66 -8.44 10.12
C PRO A 76 -7.02 -9.01 9.72
N GLY A 77 -7.31 -9.04 8.42
CA GLY A 77 -8.62 -9.43 7.89
C GLY A 77 -8.88 -8.91 6.49
N THR A 78 -10.00 -9.32 5.91
CA THR A 78 -10.45 -8.90 4.57
C THR A 78 -11.52 -7.83 4.69
N TYR A 79 -11.35 -6.75 3.94
CA TYR A 79 -12.19 -5.56 3.97
C TYR A 79 -12.70 -5.22 2.58
N ASP A 80 -13.98 -4.91 2.49
CA ASP A 80 -14.62 -4.42 1.26
C ASP A 80 -14.18 -2.96 0.98
N LEU A 81 -13.59 -2.72 -0.20
CA LEU A 81 -13.07 -1.40 -0.56
C LEU A 81 -14.16 -0.37 -0.88
N VAL A 82 -15.33 -0.82 -1.31
CA VAL A 82 -16.45 0.03 -1.71
C VAL A 82 -17.22 0.53 -0.48
N ARG A 83 -17.28 -0.31 0.56
CA ARG A 83 -18.08 -0.06 1.78
C ARG A 83 -17.27 0.41 2.99
N ASN A 84 -15.95 0.33 2.95
CA ASN A 84 -15.09 0.66 4.09
C ASN A 84 -14.37 2.00 3.89
N ASP A 85 -14.76 3.02 4.66
CA ASP A 85 -14.17 4.35 4.64
C ASP A 85 -12.77 4.42 5.26
N ARG A 86 -12.39 3.42 6.07
CA ARG A 86 -11.07 3.29 6.70
C ARG A 86 -9.98 2.84 5.73
N ILE A 87 -10.35 2.39 4.53
CA ILE A 87 -9.42 2.06 3.46
C ILE A 87 -9.74 2.91 2.24
N THR A 88 -8.79 3.74 1.82
CA THR A 88 -8.87 4.46 0.56
C THR A 88 -7.84 3.89 -0.40
N VAL A 89 -8.27 3.55 -1.61
CA VAL A 89 -7.38 3.22 -2.72
C VAL A 89 -7.50 4.33 -3.76
N VAL A 90 -6.37 4.72 -4.34
CA VAL A 90 -6.30 5.68 -5.44
C VAL A 90 -5.50 5.07 -6.57
N TYR A 91 -6.12 4.96 -7.74
CA TYR A 91 -5.45 4.61 -8.97
C TYR A 91 -5.35 5.87 -9.83
N HIS A 92 -4.13 6.23 -10.20
CA HIS A 92 -3.86 7.34 -11.10
C HIS A 92 -3.14 6.82 -12.33
N ARG A 93 -3.67 7.11 -13.51
CA ARG A 93 -3.01 6.86 -14.80
C ARG A 93 -2.86 8.18 -15.54
N THR A 94 -1.69 8.37 -16.12
CA THR A 94 -1.41 9.52 -17.01
C THR A 94 -1.24 9.03 -18.45
N PRO A 95 -2.34 8.84 -19.20
CA PRO A 95 -2.30 8.80 -20.66
C PRO A 95 -1.72 10.11 -21.24
N LYS A 96 -1.22 10.06 -22.49
CA LYS A 96 -0.58 11.21 -23.17
C LYS A 96 -1.43 12.49 -23.28
N GLN A 97 -2.75 12.42 -23.02
CA GLN A 97 -3.68 13.52 -23.28
C GLN A 97 -4.60 13.88 -22.10
N VAL A 98 -5.07 12.90 -21.32
CA VAL A 98 -6.01 13.15 -20.21
C VAL A 98 -5.68 12.25 -19.03
N VAL A 99 -5.43 12.86 -17.87
CA VAL A 99 -5.21 12.17 -16.59
C VAL A 99 -6.50 11.45 -16.15
N GLN A 100 -6.38 10.20 -15.73
CA GLN A 100 -7.47 9.41 -15.15
C GLN A 100 -7.14 9.12 -13.68
N VAL A 101 -8.04 9.51 -12.78
CA VAL A 101 -7.93 9.21 -11.35
C VAL A 101 -9.20 8.48 -10.92
N PHE A 102 -9.03 7.34 -10.26
CA PHE A 102 -10.12 6.56 -9.67
C PHE A 102 -9.86 6.36 -8.19
N HIS A 103 -10.87 6.57 -7.36
CA HIS A 103 -10.84 6.34 -5.93
C HIS A 103 -11.62 5.07 -5.57
N SER A 104 -11.38 4.51 -4.38
CA SER A 104 -12.11 3.32 -3.92
C SER A 104 -13.63 3.45 -3.96
N ARG A 105 -14.15 4.67 -3.75
CA ARG A 105 -15.58 5.00 -3.87
C ARG A 105 -16.14 4.86 -5.30
N ASP A 106 -15.29 4.93 -6.31
CA ASP A 106 -15.67 4.81 -7.72
C ASP A 106 -15.70 3.33 -8.15
N PHE A 107 -15.12 2.44 -7.35
CA PHE A 107 -15.04 1.02 -7.66
C PHE A 107 -16.39 0.34 -7.50
N GLN A 108 -16.67 -0.63 -8.36
CA GLN A 108 -17.91 -1.41 -8.32
C GLN A 108 -17.76 -2.64 -7.42
N CYS A 109 -16.54 -3.15 -7.30
CA CYS A 109 -16.16 -4.18 -6.34
C CYS A 109 -14.67 -4.08 -6.03
N GLY A 110 -14.26 -4.69 -4.92
CA GLY A 110 -12.86 -4.81 -4.55
C GLY A 110 -12.68 -5.14 -3.08
N SER A 111 -11.51 -5.67 -2.76
CA SER A 111 -11.12 -6.00 -1.41
C SER A 111 -9.66 -5.67 -1.13
N VAL A 112 -9.37 -5.43 0.14
CA VAL A 112 -8.01 -5.46 0.69
C VAL A 112 -7.99 -6.49 1.80
N THR A 113 -7.02 -7.40 1.76
CA THR A 113 -6.76 -8.31 2.87
C THR A 113 -5.47 -7.90 3.56
N LEU A 114 -5.58 -7.46 4.82
CA LEU A 114 -4.44 -7.22 5.69
C LEU A 114 -4.01 -8.55 6.29
N LEU A 115 -2.78 -8.99 5.99
CA LEU A 115 -2.25 -10.27 6.45
C LEU A 115 -1.53 -10.12 7.79
N GLU A 116 -0.61 -9.16 7.87
CA GLU A 116 0.11 -8.87 9.11
C GLU A 116 0.61 -7.42 9.13
N PHE A 117 0.73 -6.89 10.34
CA PHE A 117 1.50 -5.69 10.64
C PHE A 117 2.46 -6.02 11.78
N ASN A 118 3.75 -5.77 11.56
CA ASN A 118 4.78 -5.89 12.59
C ASN A 118 5.08 -4.51 13.16
N SER A 119 4.72 -4.28 14.42
CA SER A 119 4.92 -3.00 15.13
C SER A 119 6.39 -2.66 15.35
N ASP A 120 7.25 -3.66 15.48
CA ASP A 120 8.67 -3.49 15.80
C ASP A 120 9.46 -3.10 14.56
N THR A 121 9.09 -3.64 13.40
CA THR A 121 9.76 -3.35 12.13
C THR A 121 9.00 -2.34 11.26
N GLY A 122 7.78 -1.97 11.63
CA GLY A 122 6.87 -1.16 10.82
C GLY A 122 6.45 -1.84 9.51
N ARG A 123 6.62 -3.16 9.36
CA ARG A 123 6.37 -3.87 8.10
C ARG A 123 4.89 -4.23 8.00
N LEU A 124 4.27 -3.88 6.88
CA LEU A 124 2.87 -4.10 6.60
C LEU A 124 2.72 -5.00 5.37
N ARG A 125 1.86 -6.01 5.48
CA ARG A 125 1.63 -7.01 4.43
C ARG A 125 0.17 -7.24 4.14
N GLY A 126 -0.12 -7.45 2.86
CA GLY A 126 -1.48 -7.72 2.44
C GLY A 126 -1.62 -7.90 0.94
N THR A 127 -2.85 -8.17 0.54
CA THR A 127 -3.26 -8.32 -0.85
C THR A 127 -4.40 -7.38 -1.16
N PHE A 128 -4.61 -7.10 -2.45
CA PHE A 128 -5.69 -6.26 -2.90
C PHE A 128 -6.14 -6.60 -4.31
N GLU A 129 -7.40 -6.32 -4.58
CA GLU A 129 -8.00 -6.39 -5.91
C GLU A 129 -9.20 -5.45 -5.98
N PHE A 130 -9.49 -4.92 -7.16
CA PHE A 130 -10.65 -4.05 -7.37
C PHE A 130 -10.97 -3.91 -8.85
N ALA A 131 -12.22 -3.59 -9.16
CA ALA A 131 -12.65 -3.44 -10.54
C ALA A 131 -13.77 -2.38 -10.70
N MET A 132 -13.84 -1.88 -11.93
CA MET A 132 -14.96 -1.14 -12.49
C MET A 132 -15.36 -1.80 -13.80
N SER A 133 -16.19 -2.83 -13.70
CA SER A 133 -16.69 -3.61 -14.83
C SER A 133 -17.36 -2.75 -15.91
N ALA A 134 -18.03 -1.65 -15.54
CA ALA A 134 -18.68 -0.73 -16.48
C ALA A 134 -17.73 -0.12 -17.53
N ILE A 135 -16.43 -0.05 -17.24
CA ILE A 135 -15.41 0.47 -18.16
C ILE A 135 -14.33 -0.57 -18.50
N GLY A 136 -14.56 -1.84 -18.16
CA GLY A 136 -13.59 -2.92 -18.39
C GLY A 136 -12.25 -2.69 -17.69
N PHE A 137 -12.29 -2.15 -16.47
CA PHE A 137 -11.12 -1.92 -15.64
C PHE A 137 -11.05 -2.92 -14.49
N ASP A 138 -9.92 -3.62 -14.35
CA ASP A 138 -9.62 -4.52 -13.25
C ASP A 138 -8.17 -4.34 -12.77
N VAL A 139 -8.01 -4.50 -11.45
CA VAL A 139 -6.72 -4.67 -10.79
C VAL A 139 -6.78 -5.97 -10.01
N SER A 140 -5.88 -6.90 -10.33
CA SER A 140 -5.87 -8.27 -9.82
C SER A 140 -4.48 -8.71 -9.37
N GLY A 141 -4.42 -9.73 -8.52
CA GLY A 141 -3.15 -10.26 -8.00
C GLY A 141 -2.32 -9.21 -7.24
N GLY A 142 -2.98 -8.23 -6.64
CA GLY A 142 -2.32 -7.17 -5.89
C GLY A 142 -1.70 -7.71 -4.60
N GLU A 143 -0.45 -7.36 -4.36
CA GLU A 143 0.29 -7.70 -3.14
C GLU A 143 1.19 -6.54 -2.73
N PHE A 144 1.24 -6.29 -1.43
CA PHE A 144 2.20 -5.38 -0.82
C PHE A 144 2.89 -6.04 0.39
N ASP A 145 4.19 -5.79 0.51
CA ASP A 145 5.01 -6.13 1.66
C ASP A 145 6.04 -5.01 1.84
N VAL A 146 5.69 -4.02 2.65
CA VAL A 146 6.36 -2.70 2.65
C VAL A 146 6.68 -2.25 4.07
N VAL A 147 7.88 -1.72 4.30
CA VAL A 147 8.19 -1.02 5.55
C VAL A 147 7.54 0.37 5.53
N CYS A 148 6.73 0.65 6.54
CA CYS A 148 6.07 1.92 6.76
C CYS A 148 6.65 2.57 8.03
N PRO A 149 7.81 3.26 7.93
CA PRO A 149 8.40 3.95 9.07
C PRO A 149 7.45 5.01 9.59
N ARG A 150 7.52 5.34 10.88
CA ARG A 150 6.72 6.45 11.42
C ARG A 150 7.29 7.76 10.92
N GLU A 151 6.41 8.70 10.61
CA GLU A 151 6.81 10.03 10.15
C GLU A 151 7.75 10.72 11.16
N GLU A 152 7.59 10.48 12.45
CA GLU A 152 8.47 11.04 13.49
C GLU A 152 9.89 10.44 13.46
N ASP A 153 10.07 9.23 12.93
CA ASP A 153 11.39 8.56 12.86
C ASP A 153 12.30 9.21 11.79
N GLY A 154 11.72 9.94 10.84
CA GLY A 154 12.46 10.66 9.78
C GLY A 154 13.00 12.03 10.20
N LEU A 155 12.65 12.53 11.38
CA LEU A 155 13.10 13.83 11.91
C LEU A 155 14.42 13.78 12.68
N VAL A 156 15.01 12.59 12.87
CA VAL A 156 16.36 12.45 13.43
C VAL A 156 17.39 12.60 12.31
N SER A 157 17.55 13.82 11.80
CA SER A 157 18.77 14.18 11.07
C SER A 157 19.94 14.25 12.07
N PRO A 158 21.09 13.61 11.81
CA PRO A 158 22.28 13.87 12.60
C PRO A 158 22.71 15.32 12.35
N ARG A 159 22.91 16.06 13.44
CA ARG A 159 23.64 17.33 13.42
C ARG A 159 25.13 17.07 13.22
#